data_AF-A0A2A4F365-F1
#
_entry.id   AF-A0A2A4F365-F1
#
_cell.length_a   1.000
_cell.length_b   1.000
_cell.length_c   1.000
_cell.angle_alpha   90.00
_cell.angle_beta   90.00
_cell.angle_gamma   90.00
#
_symmetry.space_group_name_H-M   'P 1'
#
loop_
_entity.id
_entity.type
_entity.pdbx_description
1 polymer ?
#
loop_
_entity_poly.entity_id
_entity_poly.type
_entity_poly.pdbx_seq_one_letter_code
_entity_poly.pdbx_strand_id
1 'polypeptide(L)'
;MFDDQQPAKMEAMAVAATFASRGYIVIAPNYGGYGESTMSYHPYLNGDLLGKDSADALSAAYSTFNAMNVVANGNVYLTGISEGGYSTMAANKELQQRGQQVKAVVPISSPAAISLLVDQTAHGNISNGGTFFMPLLLNSWQHQSGDIFQNSNEVYATKYANSPDGIPTPFKGMSFQDVVNKKIVPEEQLFPDSSNVPNKSNFFKFSGPDALLSDNFSKDFVADTENNSCDSDFFDKSKEGFPFEPDRIKFQAGGFQLLNAAIISILPSSYSQAAATAIDIIANLKDPSGGSTPAGNVIKNALKLIFPSQADQITNMIGNFTDIVAYEKKPLLSVDHTAATYASIAPKFNCTPKNTFRKAALRNDLRRDWIPPNPMLMCGGGLDPTVPFISSVATIANLRNQGVPSSMADLLDLEVIPSPNSPYARIFGLFKIYEGISFYNDNGATQSSGIKKFLTNYHAGTVSPFCLMAAKMYFDTNN
;
A
#
# COMPACT_ATOMS: atom_id res chain seq x y z
N MET A 1 -5.00 -21.73 -17.01
CA MET A 1 -3.97 -22.26 -16.08
C MET A 1 -2.94 -21.15 -15.96
N PHE A 2 -2.64 -20.68 -14.75
CA PHE A 2 -1.68 -19.57 -14.59
C PHE A 2 -0.31 -20.02 -15.07
N ASP A 3 0.32 -19.24 -15.94
CA ASP A 3 1.67 -19.52 -16.45
C ASP A 3 2.67 -19.47 -15.28
N ASP A 4 3.43 -20.56 -15.12
CA ASP A 4 4.35 -20.78 -13.99
C ASP A 4 5.52 -19.78 -13.98
N GLN A 5 5.78 -19.10 -15.09
CA GLN A 5 6.81 -18.06 -15.19
C GLN A 5 6.29 -16.65 -14.93
N GLN A 6 4.98 -16.46 -14.71
CA GLN A 6 4.41 -15.14 -14.48
C GLN A 6 4.70 -14.65 -13.05
N PRO A 7 5.38 -13.49 -12.89
CA PRO A 7 5.69 -12.91 -11.59
C PRO A 7 4.43 -12.62 -10.75
N ALA A 8 3.33 -12.26 -11.40
CA ALA A 8 2.04 -11.95 -10.77
C ALA A 8 1.22 -13.20 -10.40
N LYS A 9 1.72 -14.42 -10.63
CA LYS A 9 0.96 -15.66 -10.41
C LYS A 9 0.40 -15.78 -9.00
N MET A 10 1.19 -15.45 -7.97
CA MET A 10 0.75 -15.58 -6.58
C MET A 10 -0.44 -14.66 -6.25
N GLU A 11 -0.41 -13.42 -6.75
CA GLU A 11 -1.52 -12.47 -6.59
C GLU A 11 -2.75 -12.92 -7.39
N ALA A 12 -2.56 -13.37 -8.62
CA ALA A 12 -3.64 -13.91 -9.45
C ALA A 12 -4.29 -15.16 -8.81
N MET A 13 -3.49 -16.04 -8.20
CA MET A 13 -3.97 -17.18 -7.42
C MET A 13 -4.71 -16.73 -6.15
N ALA A 14 -4.23 -15.70 -5.45
CA ALA A 14 -4.93 -15.16 -4.28
C ALA A 14 -6.30 -14.58 -4.66
N VAL A 15 -6.39 -13.84 -5.77
CA VAL A 15 -7.66 -13.33 -6.31
C VAL A 15 -8.60 -14.48 -6.68
N ALA A 16 -8.10 -15.49 -7.39
CA ALA A 16 -8.89 -16.66 -7.77
C ALA A 16 -9.37 -17.46 -6.53
N ALA A 17 -8.50 -17.68 -5.55
CA ALA A 17 -8.84 -18.35 -4.30
C ALA A 17 -9.87 -17.57 -3.47
N THR A 18 -9.83 -16.23 -3.51
CA THR A 18 -10.72 -15.37 -2.72
C THR A 18 -12.11 -15.24 -3.35
N PHE A 19 -12.17 -15.04 -4.66
CA PHE A 19 -13.40 -14.70 -5.38
C PHE A 19 -13.94 -15.86 -6.22
N ALA A 20 -13.13 -16.39 -7.15
CA ALA A 20 -13.59 -17.44 -8.07
C ALA A 20 -14.03 -18.71 -7.34
N SER A 21 -13.32 -19.10 -6.27
CA SER A 21 -13.69 -20.26 -5.44
C SER A 21 -15.03 -20.09 -4.68
N ARG A 22 -15.57 -18.87 -4.66
CA ARG A 22 -16.75 -18.47 -3.88
C ARG A 22 -17.90 -17.98 -4.75
N GLY A 23 -17.88 -18.30 -6.04
CA GLY A 23 -19.00 -18.05 -6.96
C GLY A 23 -18.97 -16.71 -7.68
N TYR A 24 -17.89 -15.93 -7.56
CA TYR A 24 -17.69 -14.73 -8.36
C TYR A 24 -17.14 -15.11 -9.74
N ILE A 25 -17.64 -14.46 -10.78
CA ILE A 25 -16.98 -14.43 -12.08
C ILE A 25 -15.87 -13.38 -11.99
N VAL A 26 -14.62 -13.79 -12.18
CA VAL A 26 -13.46 -12.90 -12.10
C VAL A 26 -13.03 -12.50 -13.51
N ILE A 27 -12.99 -11.19 -13.76
CA ILE A 27 -12.50 -10.60 -15.01
C ILE A 27 -11.25 -9.79 -14.65
N ALA A 28 -10.11 -10.17 -15.21
CA ALA A 28 -8.80 -9.57 -14.92
C ALA A 28 -8.12 -9.17 -16.24
N PRO A 29 -8.19 -7.89 -16.64
CA PRO A 29 -7.50 -7.40 -17.84
C PRO A 29 -5.97 -7.43 -17.65
N ASN A 30 -5.24 -7.73 -18.72
CA ASN A 30 -3.77 -7.61 -18.73
C ASN A 30 -3.30 -6.14 -18.82
N TYR A 31 -4.19 -5.22 -19.21
CA TYR A 31 -3.91 -3.83 -19.60
C TYR A 31 -3.06 -3.67 -20.87
N GLY A 32 -3.12 -2.48 -21.47
CA GLY A 32 -2.31 -2.10 -22.60
C GLY A 32 -0.81 -2.34 -22.36
N GLY A 33 -0.10 -2.82 -23.38
CA GLY A 33 1.35 -3.09 -23.34
C GLY A 33 1.73 -4.47 -22.78
N TYR A 34 0.78 -5.22 -22.21
CA TYR A 34 1.01 -6.56 -21.69
C TYR A 34 0.17 -7.62 -22.41
N GLY A 35 0.57 -8.90 -22.24
CA GLY A 35 -0.09 -10.04 -22.87
C GLY A 35 -0.15 -9.89 -24.39
N GLU A 36 -1.36 -10.03 -24.94
CA GLU A 36 -1.63 -9.93 -26.38
C GLU A 36 -1.85 -8.49 -26.88
N SER A 37 -1.63 -7.47 -26.04
CA SER A 37 -1.79 -6.07 -26.44
C SER A 37 -0.79 -5.70 -27.54
N THR A 38 -1.25 -4.97 -28.56
CA THR A 38 -0.39 -4.42 -29.62
C THR A 38 0.24 -3.08 -29.26
N MET A 39 -0.07 -2.52 -28.09
CA MET A 39 0.55 -1.28 -27.62
C MET A 39 2.03 -1.51 -27.33
N SER A 40 2.89 -0.60 -27.78
CA SER A 40 4.32 -0.66 -27.53
C SER A 40 4.73 -0.20 -26.13
N TYR A 41 3.77 0.25 -25.32
CA TYR A 41 3.98 0.75 -23.97
C TYR A 41 2.80 0.37 -23.07
N HIS A 42 3.06 0.34 -21.76
CA HIS A 42 2.01 0.18 -20.77
C HIS A 42 1.62 1.54 -20.19
N PRO A 43 0.33 1.92 -20.21
CA PRO A 43 -0.13 3.20 -19.67
C PRO A 43 -0.20 3.18 -18.14
N TYR A 44 0.95 2.94 -17.49
CA TYR A 44 1.09 2.86 -16.03
C TYR A 44 0.54 4.11 -15.34
N LEU A 45 -0.37 3.91 -14.39
CA LEU A 45 -1.08 4.98 -13.67
C LEU A 45 -1.59 6.13 -14.57
N ASN A 46 -2.05 5.78 -15.77
CA ASN A 46 -2.84 6.65 -16.64
C ASN A 46 -4.32 6.32 -16.42
N GLY A 47 -5.00 7.15 -15.63
CA GLY A 47 -6.38 6.88 -15.21
C GLY A 47 -7.38 6.77 -16.36
N ASP A 48 -7.16 7.46 -17.47
CA ASP A 48 -8.05 7.40 -18.62
C ASP A 48 -7.97 6.02 -19.32
N LEU A 49 -6.76 5.58 -19.67
CA LEU A 49 -6.58 4.30 -20.37
C LEU A 49 -6.83 3.09 -19.45
N LEU A 50 -6.37 3.12 -18.20
CA LEU A 50 -6.61 2.01 -17.27
C LEU A 50 -8.09 1.83 -16.93
N GLY A 51 -8.84 2.93 -16.84
CA GLY A 51 -10.29 2.90 -16.66
C GLY A 51 -11.00 2.28 -17.87
N LYS A 52 -10.64 2.72 -19.08
CA LYS A 52 -11.19 2.19 -20.35
C LYS A 52 -10.86 0.73 -20.57
N ASP A 53 -9.61 0.31 -20.35
CA ASP A 53 -9.19 -1.09 -20.46
C ASP A 53 -10.04 -2.00 -19.56
N SER A 54 -10.30 -1.57 -18.32
CA SER A 54 -11.11 -2.31 -17.36
C SER A 54 -12.59 -2.40 -17.79
N ALA A 55 -13.16 -1.29 -18.27
CA ALA A 55 -14.55 -1.24 -18.72
C ALA A 55 -14.78 -2.04 -20.02
N ASP A 56 -13.81 -2.00 -20.94
CA ASP A 56 -13.83 -2.78 -22.18
C ASP A 56 -13.68 -4.27 -21.89
N ALA A 57 -12.81 -4.65 -20.95
CA ALA A 57 -12.68 -6.03 -20.50
C ALA A 57 -13.98 -6.58 -19.89
N LEU A 58 -14.69 -5.78 -19.08
CA LEU A 58 -16.01 -6.16 -18.56
C LEU A 58 -17.02 -6.38 -19.69
N SER A 59 -17.07 -5.46 -20.66
CA SER A 59 -17.96 -5.55 -21.82
C SER A 59 -17.65 -6.78 -22.69
N ALA A 60 -16.37 -7.05 -22.92
CA ALA A 60 -15.90 -8.22 -23.65
C ALA A 60 -16.28 -9.52 -22.94
N ALA A 61 -16.12 -9.59 -21.61
CA ALA A 61 -16.54 -10.76 -20.84
C ALA A 61 -18.05 -11.01 -20.95
N TYR A 62 -18.88 -9.98 -20.83
CA TYR A 62 -20.32 -10.14 -21.01
C TYR A 62 -20.71 -10.67 -22.40
N SER A 63 -19.96 -10.33 -23.45
CA SER A 63 -20.21 -10.84 -24.80
C SER A 63 -19.99 -12.36 -24.93
N THR A 64 -19.20 -12.98 -24.05
CA THR A 64 -18.88 -14.41 -24.11
C THR A 64 -19.78 -15.29 -23.23
N PHE A 65 -20.49 -14.72 -22.25
CA PHE A 65 -21.23 -15.48 -21.24
C PHE A 65 -22.25 -16.46 -21.84
N ASN A 66 -23.02 -16.01 -22.84
CA ASN A 66 -24.00 -16.88 -23.52
C ASN A 66 -23.33 -18.08 -24.20
N ALA A 67 -22.20 -17.86 -24.90
CA ALA A 67 -21.46 -18.92 -25.58
C ALA A 67 -20.82 -19.90 -24.58
N MET A 68 -20.47 -19.43 -23.39
CA MET A 68 -19.89 -20.24 -22.31
C MET A 68 -20.94 -20.90 -21.40
N ASN A 69 -22.24 -20.65 -21.61
CA ASN A 69 -23.32 -21.05 -20.70
C ASN A 69 -23.10 -20.56 -19.26
N VAL A 70 -22.55 -19.36 -19.10
CA VAL A 70 -22.33 -18.69 -17.81
C VAL A 70 -23.50 -17.76 -17.52
N VAL A 71 -24.09 -17.87 -16.33
CA VAL A 71 -25.16 -16.97 -15.86
C VAL A 71 -24.60 -16.07 -14.76
N ALA A 72 -24.67 -14.75 -14.98
CA ALA A 72 -24.31 -13.75 -13.98
C ALA A 72 -25.56 -13.14 -13.35
N ASN A 73 -25.48 -12.73 -12.08
CA ASN A 73 -26.57 -12.04 -11.37
C ASN A 73 -26.67 -10.54 -11.72
N GLY A 74 -25.75 -10.02 -12.53
CA GLY A 74 -25.70 -8.61 -12.93
C GLY A 74 -25.02 -7.66 -11.94
N ASN A 75 -24.67 -8.13 -10.73
CA ASN A 75 -23.91 -7.32 -9.77
C ASN A 75 -22.45 -7.19 -10.22
N VAL A 76 -21.94 -5.95 -10.27
CA VAL A 76 -20.53 -5.66 -10.59
C VAL A 76 -19.81 -5.16 -9.34
N TYR A 77 -18.64 -5.73 -9.08
CA TYR A 77 -17.75 -5.33 -7.98
C TYR A 77 -16.36 -5.07 -8.53
N LEU A 78 -15.64 -4.10 -7.95
CA LEU A 78 -14.30 -3.75 -8.41
C LEU A 78 -13.30 -3.81 -7.25
N THR A 79 -12.18 -4.51 -7.46
CA THR A 79 -11.04 -4.51 -6.54
C THR A 79 -9.75 -4.74 -7.29
N GLY A 80 -8.65 -4.30 -6.70
CA GLY A 80 -7.31 -4.45 -7.22
C GLY A 80 -6.30 -3.91 -6.22
N ILE A 81 -5.07 -4.39 -6.33
CA ILE A 81 -3.96 -4.12 -5.42
C ILE A 81 -2.96 -3.18 -6.09
N SER A 82 -2.40 -2.21 -5.37
CA SER A 82 -1.33 -1.34 -5.86
C SER A 82 -1.79 -0.50 -7.06
N GLU A 83 -1.11 -0.59 -8.20
CA GLU A 83 -1.63 -0.09 -9.48
C GLU A 83 -3.06 -0.59 -9.76
N GLY A 84 -3.38 -1.85 -9.48
CA GLY A 84 -4.74 -2.37 -9.61
C GLY A 84 -5.74 -1.65 -8.70
N GLY A 85 -5.30 -1.11 -7.56
CA GLY A 85 -6.12 -0.25 -6.69
C GLY A 85 -6.38 1.12 -7.33
N TYR A 86 -5.42 1.66 -8.07
CA TYR A 86 -5.61 2.87 -8.87
C TYR A 86 -6.55 2.58 -10.06
N SER A 87 -6.30 1.49 -10.81
CA SER A 87 -7.15 1.03 -11.92
C SER A 87 -8.58 0.76 -11.45
N THR A 88 -8.78 0.24 -10.24
CA THR A 88 -10.10 0.04 -9.63
C THR A 88 -10.88 1.36 -9.52
N MET A 89 -10.23 2.43 -9.06
CA MET A 89 -10.85 3.74 -8.95
C MET A 89 -11.10 4.37 -10.32
N ALA A 90 -10.14 4.26 -11.23
CA ALA A 90 -10.27 4.71 -12.62
C ALA A 90 -11.42 4.00 -13.35
N ALA A 91 -11.51 2.67 -13.20
CA ALA A 91 -12.58 1.85 -13.77
C ALA A 91 -13.94 2.23 -13.20
N ASN A 92 -14.03 2.51 -11.89
CA ASN A 92 -15.28 2.97 -11.29
C ASN A 92 -15.76 4.30 -11.91
N LYS A 93 -14.83 5.24 -12.11
CA LYS A 93 -15.11 6.51 -12.80
C LYS A 93 -15.57 6.30 -14.24
N GLU A 94 -14.88 5.45 -15.00
CA GLU A 94 -15.23 5.13 -16.39
C GLU A 94 -16.58 4.42 -16.50
N LEU A 95 -16.84 3.41 -15.68
CA LEU A 95 -18.11 2.68 -15.69
C LEU A 95 -19.29 3.57 -15.32
N GLN A 96 -19.11 4.50 -14.38
CA GLN A 96 -20.11 5.54 -14.09
C GLN A 96 -20.40 6.38 -15.34
N GLN A 97 -19.38 6.83 -16.07
CA GLN A 97 -19.56 7.62 -17.29
C GLN A 97 -20.30 6.85 -18.38
N ARG A 98 -20.12 5.53 -18.43
CA ARG A 98 -20.83 4.62 -19.34
C ARG A 98 -22.22 4.23 -18.85
N GLY A 99 -22.66 4.70 -17.68
CA GLY A 99 -23.96 4.35 -17.09
C GLY A 99 -24.04 2.93 -16.54
N GLN A 100 -22.90 2.23 -16.38
CA GLN A 100 -22.84 0.92 -15.76
C GLN A 100 -22.89 1.06 -14.24
N GLN A 101 -23.80 0.32 -13.60
CA GLN A 101 -23.89 0.31 -12.15
C GLN A 101 -22.83 -0.61 -11.55
N VAL A 102 -22.05 -0.08 -10.61
CA VAL A 102 -21.14 -0.85 -9.75
C VAL A 102 -21.74 -0.90 -8.35
N LYS A 103 -21.76 -2.09 -7.76
CA LYS A 103 -22.43 -2.35 -6.48
C LYS A 103 -21.57 -1.94 -5.30
N ALA A 104 -20.28 -2.27 -5.33
CA ALA A 104 -19.30 -1.89 -4.31
C ALA A 104 -17.87 -1.93 -4.87
N VAL A 105 -16.98 -1.13 -4.27
CA VAL A 105 -15.62 -0.89 -4.75
C VAL A 105 -14.62 -1.01 -3.60
N VAL A 106 -13.54 -1.78 -3.79
CA VAL A 106 -12.50 -1.96 -2.77
C VAL A 106 -11.11 -1.78 -3.37
N PRO A 107 -10.61 -0.52 -3.44
CA PRO A 107 -9.23 -0.24 -3.85
C PRO A 107 -8.26 -0.64 -2.72
N ILE A 108 -7.26 -1.48 -3.02
CA ILE A 108 -6.28 -1.97 -2.04
C ILE A 108 -4.93 -1.31 -2.28
N SER A 109 -4.35 -0.68 -1.25
CA SER A 109 -3.09 0.08 -1.31
C SER A 109 -3.02 0.95 -2.57
N SER A 110 -4.05 1.77 -2.79
CA SER A 110 -4.24 2.51 -4.04
C SER A 110 -3.43 3.81 -4.05
N PRO A 111 -2.58 4.07 -5.06
CA PRO A 111 -1.90 5.34 -5.26
C PRO A 111 -2.83 6.41 -5.89
N ALA A 112 -4.11 6.46 -5.50
CA ALA A 112 -5.10 7.40 -6.03
C ALA A 112 -4.72 8.89 -5.83
N ALA A 113 -3.98 9.17 -4.75
CA ALA A 113 -3.39 10.49 -4.46
C ALA A 113 -2.01 10.65 -5.13
N ILE A 114 -1.89 10.34 -6.43
CA ILE A 114 -0.57 10.25 -7.08
C ILE A 114 0.21 11.57 -7.06
N SER A 115 -0.47 12.74 -7.08
CA SER A 115 0.25 14.02 -6.98
C SER A 115 0.91 14.21 -5.61
N LEU A 116 0.25 13.74 -4.55
CA LEU A 116 0.79 13.73 -3.20
C LEU A 116 2.04 12.84 -3.12
N LEU A 117 1.96 11.62 -3.67
CA LEU A 117 3.08 10.67 -3.64
C LEU A 117 4.29 11.15 -4.45
N VAL A 118 4.03 11.84 -5.57
CA VAL A 118 5.08 12.50 -6.36
C VAL A 118 5.76 13.61 -5.54
N ASP A 119 5.00 14.52 -4.91
CA ASP A 119 5.58 15.55 -4.04
C ASP A 119 6.35 14.94 -2.84
N GLN A 120 5.87 13.82 -2.27
CA GLN A 120 6.57 13.08 -1.22
C GLN A 120 7.93 12.54 -1.65
N THR A 121 8.02 12.06 -2.89
CA THR A 121 9.26 11.55 -3.47
C THR A 121 10.33 12.66 -3.50
N ALA A 122 9.97 13.87 -3.93
CA ALA A 122 10.88 15.03 -3.90
C ALA A 122 11.23 15.48 -2.48
N HIS A 123 10.35 15.26 -1.50
CA HIS A 123 10.60 15.52 -0.08
C HIS A 123 11.35 14.40 0.64
N GLY A 124 11.84 13.37 -0.07
CA GLY A 124 12.66 12.30 0.51
C GLY A 124 11.92 11.07 1.01
N ASN A 125 10.58 11.06 0.93
CA ASN A 125 9.74 9.92 1.26
C ASN A 125 9.52 9.09 0.00
N ILE A 126 10.59 8.44 -0.45
CA ILE A 126 10.62 7.73 -1.72
C ILE A 126 10.11 6.30 -1.50
N SER A 127 9.21 5.85 -2.37
CA SER A 127 8.71 4.48 -2.35
C SER A 127 9.85 3.48 -2.52
N ASN A 128 9.79 2.37 -1.80
CA ASN A 128 10.57 1.18 -2.12
C ASN A 128 10.26 0.76 -3.56
N GLY A 129 11.29 0.47 -4.37
CA GLY A 129 11.14 0.27 -5.81
C GLY A 129 10.96 1.56 -6.62
N GLY A 130 11.21 2.75 -6.04
CA GLY A 130 11.07 4.03 -6.74
C GLY A 130 11.88 4.12 -8.05
N THR A 131 13.03 3.44 -8.13
CA THR A 131 13.82 3.34 -9.37
C THR A 131 13.16 2.51 -10.47
N PHE A 132 12.21 1.63 -10.11
CA PHE A 132 11.40 0.86 -11.04
C PHE A 132 10.12 1.59 -11.44
N PHE A 133 9.43 2.21 -10.48
CA PHE A 133 8.17 2.90 -10.73
C PHE A 133 8.36 4.26 -11.42
N MET A 134 9.45 4.98 -11.16
CA MET A 134 9.67 6.29 -11.77
C MET A 134 9.75 6.23 -13.30
N PRO A 135 10.47 5.26 -13.94
CA PRO A 135 10.39 5.12 -15.38
C PRO A 135 9.02 4.72 -15.91
N LEU A 136 8.27 3.87 -15.20
CA LEU A 136 6.90 3.53 -15.59
C LEU A 136 6.01 4.77 -15.66
N LEU A 137 6.10 5.65 -14.66
CA LEU A 137 5.38 6.92 -14.62
C LEU A 137 5.80 7.88 -15.74
N LEU A 138 7.11 8.19 -15.82
CA LEU A 138 7.65 9.15 -16.78
C LEU A 138 7.35 8.77 -18.23
N ASN A 139 7.54 7.49 -18.60
CA ASN A 139 7.27 7.02 -19.96
C ASN A 139 5.77 6.95 -20.25
N SER A 140 4.95 6.41 -19.34
CA SER A 140 3.48 6.37 -19.50
C SER A 140 2.91 7.77 -19.73
N TRP A 141 3.33 8.74 -18.92
CA TRP A 141 2.84 10.11 -19.02
C TRP A 141 3.47 10.88 -20.17
N GLN A 142 4.69 10.54 -20.60
CA GLN A 142 5.23 11.02 -21.88
C GLN A 142 4.36 10.57 -23.05
N HIS A 143 3.88 9.32 -23.06
CA HIS A 143 2.92 8.87 -24.08
C HIS A 143 1.54 9.55 -23.94
N GLN A 144 1.13 9.91 -22.73
CA GLN A 144 -0.16 10.57 -22.49
C GLN A 144 -0.16 12.04 -22.95
N SER A 145 0.91 12.81 -22.71
CA SER A 145 0.93 14.26 -23.01
C SER A 145 2.02 14.76 -23.93
N GLY A 146 3.03 13.95 -24.24
CA GLY A 146 4.07 14.30 -25.20
C GLY A 146 5.07 15.37 -24.74
N ASP A 147 4.96 15.86 -23.51
CA ASP A 147 5.64 17.07 -23.00
C ASP A 147 6.49 16.83 -21.75
N ILE A 148 6.73 15.58 -21.34
CA ILE A 148 7.60 15.26 -20.20
C ILE A 148 9.07 15.44 -20.61
N PHE A 149 9.48 14.87 -21.73
CA PHE A 149 10.84 15.00 -22.28
C PHE A 149 10.84 14.81 -23.81
N GLN A 150 11.80 15.42 -24.51
CA GLN A 150 12.05 15.13 -25.93
C GLN A 150 13.15 14.07 -26.11
N ASN A 151 14.12 14.05 -25.19
CA ASN A 151 15.18 13.07 -25.09
C ASN A 151 15.21 12.47 -23.68
N SER A 152 15.40 11.16 -23.57
CA SER A 152 15.47 10.46 -22.27
C SER A 152 16.60 10.97 -21.37
N ASN A 153 17.69 11.53 -21.92
CA ASN A 153 18.77 12.13 -21.15
C ASN A 153 18.35 13.42 -20.40
N GLU A 154 17.21 14.02 -20.73
CA GLU A 154 16.68 15.16 -19.98
C GLU A 154 16.23 14.71 -18.59
N VAL A 155 15.64 13.53 -18.47
CA VAL A 155 15.04 13.01 -17.23
C VAL A 155 15.89 11.93 -16.55
N TYR A 156 16.64 11.12 -17.30
CA TYR A 156 17.46 10.03 -16.78
C TYR A 156 18.95 10.30 -16.95
N ALA A 157 19.76 9.78 -16.02
CA ALA A 157 21.20 9.80 -16.15
C ALA A 157 21.65 9.06 -17.41
N THR A 158 22.67 9.57 -18.09
CA THR A 158 23.11 9.10 -19.42
C THR A 158 23.37 7.60 -19.51
N LYS A 159 23.92 7.02 -18.44
CA LYS A 159 24.20 5.59 -18.39
C LYS A 159 22.94 4.71 -18.48
N TYR A 160 21.79 5.19 -17.99
CA TYR A 160 20.51 4.47 -18.07
C TYR A 160 19.75 4.86 -19.34
N ALA A 161 19.75 6.14 -19.69
CA ALA A 161 19.16 6.64 -20.94
C ALA A 161 19.71 5.91 -22.18
N ASN A 162 21.00 5.55 -22.15
CA ASN A 162 21.69 4.87 -23.24
C ASN A 162 21.93 3.37 -22.96
N SER A 163 21.22 2.77 -22.01
CA SER A 163 21.31 1.32 -21.75
C SER A 163 20.94 0.53 -23.02
N PRO A 164 21.61 -0.61 -23.33
CA PRO A 164 21.30 -1.42 -24.52
C PRO A 164 19.84 -1.90 -24.60
N ASP A 165 19.25 -2.23 -23.44
CA ASP A 165 17.84 -2.60 -23.36
C ASP A 165 16.90 -1.37 -23.40
N GLY A 166 17.48 -0.19 -23.27
CA GLY A 166 16.81 1.08 -23.04
C GLY A 166 16.15 1.14 -21.67
N ILE A 167 15.36 2.18 -21.48
CA ILE A 167 14.42 2.36 -20.38
C ILE A 167 12.95 2.55 -20.82
N PRO A 168 12.51 2.14 -22.05
CA PRO A 168 11.09 2.18 -22.36
C PRO A 168 10.36 1.14 -21.51
N THR A 169 9.13 1.44 -21.13
CA THR A 169 8.29 0.55 -20.33
C THR A 169 7.12 0.01 -21.17
N PRO A 170 6.78 -1.29 -21.10
CA PRO A 170 7.23 -2.26 -20.09
C PRO A 170 8.70 -2.64 -20.18
N PHE A 171 9.32 -2.87 -19.02
CA PHE A 171 10.72 -3.29 -18.98
C PHE A 171 10.89 -4.67 -19.62
N LYS A 172 12.04 -4.88 -20.27
CA LYS A 172 12.49 -6.20 -20.74
C LYS A 172 13.02 -7.06 -19.59
N GLY A 173 12.23 -7.24 -18.54
CA GLY A 173 12.57 -8.06 -17.38
C GLY A 173 11.33 -8.72 -16.80
N MET A 174 11.51 -9.86 -16.14
CA MET A 174 10.40 -10.60 -15.55
C MET A 174 10.12 -10.10 -14.12
N SER A 175 11.14 -9.73 -13.35
CA SER A 175 10.96 -9.15 -12.02
C SER A 175 11.72 -7.85 -11.85
N PHE A 176 11.40 -7.08 -10.80
CA PHE A 176 12.22 -5.91 -10.41
C PHE A 176 13.70 -6.28 -10.26
N GLN A 177 13.98 -7.42 -9.60
CA GLN A 177 15.36 -7.89 -9.43
C GLN A 177 16.03 -8.19 -10.77
N ASP A 178 15.31 -8.73 -11.75
CA ASP A 178 15.86 -8.95 -13.09
C ASP A 178 16.16 -7.63 -13.80
N VAL A 179 15.32 -6.61 -13.65
CA VAL A 179 15.54 -5.26 -14.22
C VAL A 179 16.81 -4.63 -13.64
N VAL A 180 17.02 -4.78 -12.33
CA VAL A 180 18.24 -4.33 -11.63
C VAL A 180 19.46 -5.14 -12.07
N ASN A 181 19.35 -6.47 -12.14
CA ASN A 181 20.46 -7.36 -12.57
C ASN A 181 20.90 -7.07 -14.01
N LYS A 182 19.96 -6.70 -14.89
CA LYS A 182 20.23 -6.25 -16.26
C LYS A 182 20.77 -4.82 -16.35
N LYS A 183 20.87 -4.11 -15.22
CA LYS A 183 21.36 -2.72 -15.12
C LYS A 183 20.51 -1.74 -15.93
N ILE A 184 19.21 -2.03 -16.08
CA ILE A 184 18.26 -1.12 -16.72
C ILE A 184 17.98 0.07 -15.78
N VAL A 185 17.89 -0.20 -14.48
CA VAL A 185 17.74 0.78 -13.40
C VAL A 185 18.66 0.42 -12.23
N PRO A 186 19.05 1.37 -11.34
CA PRO A 186 19.71 1.05 -10.09
C PRO A 186 18.72 0.41 -9.11
N GLU A 187 19.23 -0.32 -8.13
CA GLU A 187 18.38 -0.94 -7.09
C GLU A 187 17.64 0.10 -6.24
N GLU A 188 18.33 1.15 -5.78
CA GLU A 188 17.73 2.10 -4.83
C GLU A 188 17.96 3.57 -5.19
N GLN A 189 19.08 3.93 -5.81
CA GLN A 189 19.48 5.33 -5.97
C GLN A 189 18.64 6.00 -7.08
N LEU A 190 17.56 6.67 -6.67
CA LEU A 190 16.69 7.43 -7.56
C LEU A 190 17.31 8.80 -7.90
N PHE A 191 17.82 9.51 -6.88
CA PHE A 191 18.31 10.88 -6.99
C PHE A 191 19.84 10.97 -6.94
N PRO A 192 20.46 11.91 -7.68
CA PRO A 192 21.88 12.22 -7.49
C PRO A 192 22.11 12.99 -6.20
N ASP A 193 23.28 12.83 -5.57
CA ASP A 193 23.62 13.53 -4.32
C ASP A 193 23.51 15.06 -4.45
N SER A 194 23.76 15.60 -5.65
CA SER A 194 23.68 17.03 -5.98
C SER A 194 22.27 17.61 -6.01
N SER A 195 21.22 16.77 -5.95
CA SER A 195 19.83 17.21 -5.86
C SER A 195 19.42 17.67 -4.46
N ASN A 196 20.23 17.38 -3.43
CA ASN A 196 19.97 17.68 -2.02
C ASN A 196 18.63 17.14 -1.48
N VAL A 197 18.04 16.11 -2.10
CA VAL A 197 16.85 15.44 -1.57
C VAL A 197 17.19 14.77 -0.23
N PRO A 198 16.48 15.10 0.87
CA PRO A 198 16.70 14.45 2.16
C PRO A 198 16.45 12.94 2.05
N ASN A 199 17.32 12.09 2.59
CA ASN A 199 16.96 10.68 2.76
C ASN A 199 16.23 10.51 4.10
N LYS A 200 14.89 10.35 4.05
CA LYS A 200 14.07 10.13 5.25
C LYS A 200 13.91 8.65 5.62
N SER A 201 14.55 7.75 4.86
CA SER A 201 14.52 6.32 5.13
C SER A 201 15.73 5.89 5.97
N ASN A 202 15.46 5.09 6.99
CA ASN A 202 16.50 4.41 7.79
C ASN A 202 17.00 3.10 7.14
N PHE A 203 16.35 2.62 6.08
CA PHE A 203 16.55 1.27 5.55
C PHE A 203 16.94 1.24 4.07
N PHE A 204 16.65 2.30 3.33
CA PHE A 204 16.85 2.39 1.88
C PHE A 204 17.74 3.59 1.56
N LYS A 205 18.64 3.43 0.58
CA LYS A 205 19.55 4.49 0.14
C LYS A 205 19.11 5.05 -1.21
N PHE A 206 18.26 6.07 -1.17
CA PHE A 206 17.64 6.61 -2.37
C PHE A 206 18.44 7.69 -3.12
N SER A 207 19.55 8.14 -2.55
CA SER A 207 20.46 9.10 -3.21
C SER A 207 21.88 8.55 -3.33
N GLY A 208 22.56 8.88 -4.42
CA GLY A 208 23.97 8.55 -4.59
C GLY A 208 24.52 8.73 -6.00
N PRO A 209 25.78 8.36 -6.25
CA PRO A 209 26.44 8.52 -7.56
C PRO A 209 25.86 7.58 -8.63
N ASP A 210 25.12 6.55 -8.23
CA ASP A 210 24.48 5.59 -9.13
C ASP A 210 23.06 6.00 -9.54
N ALA A 211 22.65 7.24 -9.24
CA ALA A 211 21.31 7.79 -9.47
C ALA A 211 20.69 7.52 -10.84
N LEU A 212 19.40 7.16 -10.83
CA LEU A 212 18.57 6.96 -12.01
C LEU A 212 18.27 8.27 -12.74
N LEU A 213 17.85 9.29 -12.00
CA LEU A 213 17.42 10.56 -12.56
C LEU A 213 18.61 11.45 -12.92
N SER A 214 18.43 12.27 -13.96
CA SER A 214 19.40 13.29 -14.32
C SER A 214 19.47 14.36 -13.21
N ASP A 215 20.63 15.01 -13.09
CA ASP A 215 20.84 16.09 -12.12
C ASP A 215 19.92 17.29 -12.36
N ASN A 216 19.77 17.71 -13.62
CA ASN A 216 18.93 18.84 -13.97
C ASN A 216 17.45 18.56 -13.66
N PHE A 217 16.93 17.41 -14.09
CA PHE A 217 15.54 17.06 -13.81
C PHE A 217 15.26 16.94 -12.32
N SER A 218 16.19 16.36 -11.57
CA SER A 218 16.06 16.19 -10.12
C SER A 218 15.99 17.54 -9.41
N LYS A 219 16.87 18.49 -9.76
CA LYS A 219 16.86 19.84 -9.19
C LYS A 219 15.58 20.60 -9.52
N ASP A 220 15.14 20.55 -10.78
CA ASP A 220 13.92 21.21 -11.22
C ASP A 220 12.67 20.61 -10.55
N PHE A 221 12.63 19.29 -10.40
CA PHE A 221 11.54 18.57 -9.73
C PHE A 221 11.44 18.95 -8.25
N VAL A 222 12.56 18.95 -7.53
CA VAL A 222 12.62 19.32 -6.11
C VAL A 222 12.24 20.78 -5.93
N ALA A 223 12.85 21.69 -6.69
CA ALA A 223 12.58 23.12 -6.58
C ALA A 223 11.12 23.45 -6.92
N ASP A 224 10.51 22.82 -7.92
CA ASP A 224 9.10 23.04 -8.22
C ASP A 224 8.17 22.50 -7.13
N THR A 225 8.54 21.38 -6.48
CA THR A 225 7.80 20.82 -5.35
C THR A 225 7.81 21.78 -4.16
N GLU A 226 8.99 22.29 -3.78
CA GLU A 226 9.14 23.24 -2.67
C GLU A 226 8.36 24.54 -2.91
N ASN A 227 8.36 25.04 -4.14
CA ASN A 227 7.75 26.34 -4.47
C ASN A 227 6.26 26.24 -4.84
N ASN A 228 5.78 25.09 -5.30
CA ASN A 228 4.43 24.91 -5.87
C ASN A 228 3.78 23.58 -5.43
N SER A 229 3.90 23.17 -4.16
CA SER A 229 3.34 21.88 -3.68
C SER A 229 1.81 21.83 -3.77
N CYS A 230 1.27 20.68 -4.17
CA CYS A 230 -0.18 20.42 -4.28
C CYS A 230 -0.86 20.07 -2.96
N ASP A 231 -0.07 19.63 -2.00
CA ASP A 231 -0.55 19.09 -0.74
C ASP A 231 0.29 19.66 0.44
N SER A 232 0.79 20.91 0.34
CA SER A 232 1.63 21.55 1.38
C SER A 232 0.98 21.51 2.76
N ASP A 233 -0.29 21.90 2.84
CA ASP A 233 -1.08 21.92 4.07
C ASP A 233 -1.22 20.50 4.64
N PHE A 234 -1.29 19.49 3.78
CA PHE A 234 -1.38 18.09 4.20
C PHE A 234 -0.08 17.66 4.86
N PHE A 235 1.08 17.96 4.27
CA PHE A 235 2.39 17.64 4.86
C PHE A 235 2.62 18.32 6.22
N ASP A 236 2.21 19.58 6.34
CA ASP A 236 2.37 20.34 7.58
C ASP A 236 1.49 19.82 8.71
N LYS A 237 0.32 19.28 8.37
CA LYS A 237 -0.62 18.69 9.34
C LYS A 237 -0.34 17.22 9.61
N SER A 238 0.23 16.50 8.65
CA SER A 238 0.51 15.07 8.75
C SER A 238 1.90 14.77 9.34
N LYS A 239 2.48 15.69 10.12
CA LYS A 239 3.86 15.62 10.68
C LYS A 239 4.19 14.31 11.41
N GLU A 240 3.19 13.53 11.80
CA GLU A 240 3.33 12.24 12.50
C GLU A 240 3.27 11.01 11.57
N GLY A 241 2.98 11.18 10.28
CA GLY A 241 2.77 10.07 9.34
C GLY A 241 4.04 9.39 8.84
N PHE A 242 5.19 10.05 8.96
CA PHE A 242 6.41 9.67 8.25
C PHE A 242 7.65 9.80 9.12
N PRO A 243 7.85 8.86 10.04
CA PRO A 243 9.02 8.05 9.78
C PRO A 243 8.77 6.56 10.03
N PHE A 244 9.32 5.77 9.11
CA PHE A 244 9.75 4.39 9.33
C PHE A 244 10.87 4.37 10.38
N GLU A 245 10.56 4.81 11.60
CA GLU A 245 11.48 4.74 12.74
C GLU A 245 11.60 3.26 13.12
N PRO A 246 12.82 2.73 13.28
CA PRO A 246 13.03 1.33 13.64
C PRO A 246 12.21 0.90 14.86
N ASP A 247 12.12 1.76 15.88
CA ASP A 247 11.41 1.43 17.11
C ASP A 247 9.89 1.47 16.95
N ARG A 248 9.37 2.38 16.11
CA ARG A 248 7.96 2.40 15.73
C ARG A 248 7.56 1.13 14.97
N ILE A 249 8.40 0.69 14.01
CA ILE A 249 8.15 -0.55 13.26
C ILE A 249 8.21 -1.75 14.20
N LYS A 250 9.21 -1.83 15.07
CA LYS A 250 9.29 -2.90 16.09
C LYS A 250 8.07 -2.90 17.02
N PHE A 251 7.53 -1.73 17.37
CA PHE A 251 6.32 -1.65 18.18
C PHE A 251 5.08 -2.16 17.42
N GLN A 252 4.88 -1.72 16.18
CA GLN A 252 3.71 -2.08 15.36
C GLN A 252 3.76 -3.55 14.92
N ALA A 253 4.87 -3.97 14.32
CA ALA A 253 5.04 -5.31 13.74
C ALA A 253 5.57 -6.36 14.74
N GLY A 254 6.21 -5.96 15.85
CA GLY A 254 6.81 -6.90 16.82
C GLY A 254 5.85 -7.56 17.80
N GLY A 255 4.53 -7.34 17.66
CA GLY A 255 3.50 -8.05 18.43
C GLY A 255 3.08 -7.41 19.75
N PHE A 256 3.43 -6.15 20.03
CA PHE A 256 2.84 -5.42 21.16
C PHE A 256 1.37 -5.05 20.91
N GLN A 257 1.02 -4.70 19.67
CA GLN A 257 -0.38 -4.54 19.28
C GLN A 257 -1.18 -5.85 19.33
N LEU A 258 -0.53 -7.01 19.14
CA LEU A 258 -1.17 -8.32 19.36
C LEU A 258 -1.61 -8.50 20.82
N LEU A 259 -0.85 -7.98 21.79
CA LEU A 259 -1.24 -7.99 23.20
C LEU A 259 -2.54 -7.19 23.42
N ASN A 260 -2.68 -6.03 22.75
CA ASN A 260 -3.90 -5.22 22.78
C ASN A 260 -5.06 -5.83 21.97
N ALA A 261 -4.79 -6.56 20.87
CA ALA A 261 -5.82 -7.22 20.08
C ALA A 261 -6.32 -8.53 20.72
N ALA A 262 -5.45 -9.25 21.44
CA ALA A 262 -5.81 -10.41 22.25
C ALA A 262 -6.74 -10.03 23.43
N ILE A 263 -6.66 -8.78 23.90
CA ILE A 263 -7.56 -8.21 24.91
C ILE A 263 -8.99 -8.04 24.35
N ILE A 264 -9.21 -8.03 23.02
CA ILE A 264 -10.50 -7.58 22.46
C ILE A 264 -11.54 -8.67 22.14
N SER A 265 -11.33 -9.82 21.44
CA SER A 265 -12.48 -10.79 21.25
C SER A 265 -12.35 -12.07 20.38
N ILE A 266 -11.21 -12.48 19.80
CA ILE A 266 -11.29 -13.12 18.46
C ILE A 266 -11.14 -14.67 18.34
N LEU A 267 -10.73 -15.47 19.32
CA LEU A 267 -10.40 -16.89 19.04
C LEU A 267 -11.49 -17.93 19.42
N PRO A 268 -11.98 -18.77 18.47
CA PRO A 268 -12.77 -19.97 18.76
C PRO A 268 -11.98 -21.07 19.51
N SER A 269 -12.72 -21.97 20.15
CA SER A 269 -12.33 -22.81 21.29
C SER A 269 -11.21 -23.84 21.10
N SER A 270 -10.70 -24.11 19.90
CA SER A 270 -9.62 -25.12 19.72
C SER A 270 -8.20 -24.59 19.96
N TYR A 271 -8.01 -23.27 20.01
CA TYR A 271 -6.77 -22.61 20.47
C TYR A 271 -6.89 -22.08 21.91
N SER A 272 -8.01 -22.38 22.57
CA SER A 272 -8.41 -21.77 23.84
C SER A 272 -7.51 -22.08 25.01
N GLN A 273 -6.82 -23.22 25.06
CA GLN A 273 -6.16 -23.60 26.30
C GLN A 273 -4.89 -22.78 26.56
N ALA A 274 -4.04 -22.56 25.54
CA ALA A 274 -2.84 -21.73 25.69
C ALA A 274 -3.18 -20.23 25.88
N ALA A 275 -4.19 -19.73 25.17
CA ALA A 275 -4.64 -18.34 25.28
C ALA A 275 -5.43 -18.09 26.58
N ALA A 276 -6.30 -19.00 27.01
CA ALA A 276 -7.04 -18.91 28.27
C ALA A 276 -6.10 -19.08 29.47
N THR A 277 -5.08 -19.94 29.40
CA THR A 277 -4.05 -20.02 30.44
C THR A 277 -3.23 -18.74 30.52
N ALA A 278 -2.89 -18.10 29.39
CA ALA A 278 -2.24 -16.79 29.41
C ALA A 278 -3.14 -15.69 30.03
N ILE A 279 -4.43 -15.68 29.69
CA ILE A 279 -5.43 -14.72 30.20
C ILE A 279 -5.72 -14.93 31.70
N ASP A 280 -5.88 -16.18 32.15
CA ASP A 280 -6.19 -16.53 33.55
C ASP A 280 -5.00 -16.27 34.49
N ILE A 281 -3.77 -16.48 34.00
CA ILE A 281 -2.54 -16.10 34.71
C ILE A 281 -2.41 -14.57 34.79
N ILE A 282 -2.69 -13.82 33.73
CA ILE A 282 -2.65 -12.35 33.75
C ILE A 282 -3.72 -11.78 34.71
N ALA A 283 -4.93 -12.35 34.74
CA ALA A 283 -6.04 -11.84 35.53
C ALA A 283 -5.92 -12.07 37.04
N ASN A 284 -5.16 -13.09 37.47
CA ASN A 284 -5.10 -13.53 38.88
C ASN A 284 -3.75 -13.28 39.58
N LEU A 285 -2.81 -12.60 38.94
CA LEU A 285 -1.51 -12.32 39.54
C LEU A 285 -1.56 -11.13 40.52
N LYS A 286 -1.34 -11.44 41.80
CA LYS A 286 -0.93 -10.48 42.83
C LYS A 286 0.47 -10.88 43.33
N ASP A 287 1.36 -9.92 43.53
CA ASP A 287 2.60 -10.13 44.30
C ASP A 287 2.26 -10.62 45.73
N PRO A 288 3.14 -11.37 46.43
CA PRO A 288 3.02 -11.65 47.88
C PRO A 288 2.81 -10.44 48.80
N SER A 289 2.88 -9.21 48.29
CA SER A 289 2.58 -7.93 48.94
C SER A 289 1.42 -7.12 48.31
N GLY A 290 0.78 -7.62 47.24
CA GLY A 290 -0.40 -7.01 46.61
C GLY A 290 -0.14 -5.93 45.54
N GLY A 291 1.09 -5.73 45.07
CA GLY A 291 1.45 -4.82 43.95
C GLY A 291 1.59 -5.53 42.58
N SER A 292 1.56 -4.77 41.48
CA SER A 292 1.69 -5.24 40.09
C SER A 292 3.12 -5.65 39.72
N THR A 293 3.31 -6.84 39.14
CA THR A 293 4.60 -7.35 38.65
C THR A 293 4.98 -6.81 37.26
N PRO A 294 6.28 -6.82 36.87
CA PRO A 294 6.73 -6.28 35.59
C PRO A 294 6.23 -7.15 34.42
N ALA A 295 5.49 -6.54 33.49
CA ALA A 295 4.84 -7.16 32.33
C ALA A 295 5.75 -8.09 31.47
N GLY A 296 7.07 -7.91 31.54
CA GLY A 296 8.06 -8.64 30.73
C GLY A 296 8.07 -10.17 30.91
N ASN A 297 7.92 -10.69 32.13
CA ASN A 297 7.98 -12.15 32.35
C ASN A 297 6.71 -12.88 31.88
N VAL A 298 5.59 -12.17 31.80
CA VAL A 298 4.29 -12.74 31.41
C VAL A 298 4.14 -12.78 29.89
N ILE A 299 4.55 -11.70 29.21
CA ILE A 299 4.65 -11.63 27.74
C ILE A 299 5.60 -12.72 27.21
N LYS A 300 6.72 -12.95 27.92
CA LYS A 300 7.68 -14.02 27.61
C LYS A 300 7.05 -15.40 27.55
N ASN A 301 6.20 -15.73 28.51
CA ASN A 301 5.62 -17.07 28.62
C ASN A 301 4.47 -17.28 27.61
N ALA A 302 3.66 -16.25 27.35
CA ALA A 302 2.60 -16.31 26.33
C ALA A 302 3.17 -16.46 24.90
N LEU A 303 4.22 -15.71 24.56
CA LEU A 303 4.87 -15.81 23.25
C LEU A 303 5.58 -17.16 23.07
N LYS A 304 6.18 -17.74 24.12
CA LYS A 304 6.79 -19.09 24.08
C LYS A 304 5.78 -20.21 23.86
N LEU A 305 4.55 -20.05 24.37
CA LEU A 305 3.44 -20.99 24.16
C LEU A 305 2.93 -20.98 22.71
N ILE A 306 2.95 -19.83 22.06
CA ILE A 306 2.50 -19.66 20.67
C ILE A 306 3.64 -20.02 19.68
N PHE A 307 4.89 -19.73 20.03
CA PHE A 307 6.07 -19.90 19.16
C PHE A 307 7.22 -20.66 19.86
N PRO A 308 7.07 -21.97 20.12
CA PRO A 308 8.03 -22.74 20.93
C PRO A 308 9.41 -22.87 20.28
N SER A 309 9.50 -22.88 18.95
CA SER A 309 10.79 -22.92 18.21
C SER A 309 11.57 -21.60 18.21
N GLN A 310 10.97 -20.53 18.75
CA GLN A 310 11.43 -19.14 18.68
C GLN A 310 11.73 -18.54 20.07
N ALA A 311 11.63 -19.37 21.11
CA ALA A 311 11.66 -19.00 22.53
C ALA A 311 12.91 -18.21 23.00
N ASP A 312 14.07 -18.49 22.39
CA ASP A 312 15.34 -17.86 22.78
C ASP A 312 15.49 -16.44 22.21
N GLN A 313 14.99 -16.18 20.99
CA GLN A 313 15.01 -14.83 20.44
C GLN A 313 13.93 -13.93 21.07
N ILE A 314 12.78 -14.51 21.48
CA ILE A 314 11.76 -13.83 22.30
C ILE A 314 12.35 -13.36 23.64
N THR A 315 13.27 -14.13 24.24
CA THR A 315 13.94 -13.77 25.49
C THR A 315 14.88 -12.57 25.32
N ASN A 316 15.58 -12.49 24.19
CA ASN A 316 16.43 -11.34 23.85
C ASN A 316 15.62 -10.08 23.49
N MET A 317 14.46 -10.26 22.86
CA MET A 317 13.53 -9.17 22.53
C MET A 317 13.07 -8.44 23.80
N ILE A 318 12.64 -9.19 24.83
CA ILE A 318 12.11 -8.68 26.11
C ILE A 318 13.16 -7.90 26.93
N GLY A 319 14.44 -8.21 26.76
CA GLY A 319 15.54 -7.46 27.37
C GLY A 319 15.68 -6.02 26.87
N ASN A 320 15.17 -5.71 25.66
CA ASN A 320 15.24 -4.37 25.04
C ASN A 320 13.95 -3.54 25.24
N PHE A 321 13.01 -3.98 26.09
CA PHE A 321 11.66 -3.42 26.17
C PHE A 321 11.53 -2.06 26.87
N THR A 322 12.55 -1.61 27.61
CA THR A 322 12.47 -0.36 28.38
C THR A 322 12.30 0.88 27.48
N ASP A 323 12.82 0.84 26.25
CA ASP A 323 12.70 1.94 25.27
C ASP A 323 11.41 1.85 24.44
N ILE A 324 10.84 0.65 24.26
CA ILE A 324 9.65 0.40 23.43
C ILE A 324 8.36 0.86 24.14
N VAL A 325 8.27 0.68 25.46
CA VAL A 325 7.13 1.15 26.27
C VAL A 325 7.03 2.68 26.30
N ALA A 326 8.12 3.40 26.05
CA ALA A 326 8.08 4.86 25.93
C ALA A 326 7.36 5.35 24.66
N TYR A 327 7.31 4.53 23.60
CA TYR A 327 6.64 4.86 22.33
C TYR A 327 5.11 4.71 22.38
N GLU A 328 4.57 3.95 23.34
CA GLU A 328 3.12 3.82 23.59
C GLU A 328 2.42 5.17 23.83
N LYS A 329 3.19 6.18 24.26
CA LYS A 329 2.69 7.54 24.53
C LYS A 329 2.67 8.47 23.31
N LYS A 330 3.27 8.10 22.17
CA LYS A 330 3.11 8.86 20.93
C LYS A 330 1.76 8.46 20.32
N PRO A 331 0.89 9.42 19.95
CA PRO A 331 -0.29 9.08 19.16
C PRO A 331 0.20 8.41 17.89
N LEU A 332 -0.04 7.11 17.78
CA LEU A 332 -0.11 6.49 16.48
C LEU A 332 -1.23 7.22 15.72
N LEU A 333 -1.17 7.29 14.41
CA LEU A 333 -2.34 7.62 13.57
C LEU A 333 -3.51 6.60 13.73
N SER A 334 -3.53 5.85 14.84
CA SER A 334 -4.37 4.70 15.16
C SER A 334 -5.22 4.89 16.43
N VAL A 335 -5.57 6.12 16.81
CA VAL A 335 -6.59 6.32 17.86
C VAL A 335 -7.67 7.22 17.29
N ASP A 336 -8.76 6.60 16.83
CA ASP A 336 -9.98 7.26 16.37
C ASP A 336 -9.74 8.48 15.48
N HIS A 337 -9.34 8.25 14.23
CA HIS A 337 -9.65 9.25 13.22
C HIS A 337 -11.16 9.18 12.94
N THR A 338 -11.91 9.86 13.78
CA THR A 338 -13.27 10.28 13.49
C THR A 338 -13.28 10.95 12.10
N ALA A 339 -14.43 10.96 11.43
CA ALA A 339 -14.60 11.71 10.19
C ALA A 339 -14.07 13.17 10.29
N ALA A 340 -14.06 13.75 11.49
CA ALA A 340 -13.51 15.08 11.78
C ALA A 340 -11.97 15.16 11.68
N THR A 341 -11.22 14.12 12.05
CA THR A 341 -9.75 14.13 11.93
C THR A 341 -9.32 14.00 10.48
N TYR A 342 -9.98 13.14 9.70
CA TYR A 342 -9.73 13.07 8.25
C TYR A 342 -10.14 14.36 7.54
N ALA A 343 -11.25 15.00 7.94
CA ALA A 343 -11.64 16.29 7.37
C ALA A 343 -10.65 17.42 7.70
N SER A 344 -10.05 17.43 8.90
CA SER A 344 -9.12 18.51 9.30
C SER A 344 -7.77 18.47 8.57
N ILE A 345 -7.34 17.27 8.16
CA ILE A 345 -6.11 17.06 7.38
C ILE A 345 -6.34 17.11 5.87
N ALA A 346 -7.57 17.30 5.38
CA ALA A 346 -7.86 17.26 3.96
C ALA A 346 -7.01 18.27 3.15
N PRO A 347 -6.46 17.85 2.00
CA PRO A 347 -5.61 18.70 1.18
C PRO A 347 -6.43 19.77 0.45
N LYS A 348 -5.85 20.95 0.29
CA LYS A 348 -6.38 22.01 -0.58
C LYS A 348 -5.59 21.94 -1.88
N PHE A 349 -6.19 21.39 -2.94
CA PHE A 349 -5.60 21.28 -4.29
C PHE A 349 -5.41 22.65 -4.97
N ASN A 350 -4.63 23.55 -4.38
CA ASN A 350 -4.40 24.91 -4.87
C ASN A 350 -2.96 25.11 -5.34
N CYS A 351 -2.47 24.19 -6.17
CA CYS A 351 -1.14 24.28 -6.78
C CYS A 351 -1.18 24.62 -8.26
N THR A 352 -0.05 25.09 -8.76
CA THR A 352 0.20 25.29 -10.19
C THR A 352 1.62 24.78 -10.50
N PRO A 353 1.84 23.45 -10.55
CA PRO A 353 3.16 22.89 -10.81
C PRO A 353 3.71 23.39 -12.14
N LYS A 354 5.00 23.72 -12.19
CA LYS A 354 5.69 24.14 -13.41
C LYS A 354 6.35 22.96 -14.12
N ASN A 355 6.89 22.02 -13.34
CA ASN A 355 7.52 20.80 -13.84
C ASN A 355 6.46 19.92 -14.55
N THR A 356 6.78 19.45 -15.75
CA THR A 356 5.84 18.71 -16.62
C THR A 356 5.45 17.35 -16.05
N PHE A 357 6.38 16.67 -15.38
CA PHE A 357 6.09 15.44 -14.63
C PHE A 357 5.09 15.69 -13.49
N ARG A 358 5.25 16.77 -12.72
CA ARG A 358 4.29 17.15 -11.68
C ARG A 358 2.92 17.56 -12.23
N LYS A 359 2.87 18.24 -13.39
CA LYS A 359 1.61 18.52 -14.10
C LYS A 359 0.90 17.24 -14.51
N ALA A 360 1.64 16.24 -15.01
CA ALA A 360 1.08 14.94 -15.35
C ALA A 360 0.60 14.16 -14.13
N ALA A 361 1.30 14.24 -13.00
CA ALA A 361 0.84 13.69 -11.73
C ALA A 361 -0.50 14.31 -11.30
N LEU A 362 -0.62 15.63 -11.37
CA LEU A 362 -1.87 16.33 -11.05
C LEU A 362 -3.01 16.02 -12.04
N ARG A 363 -2.71 15.69 -13.29
CA ARG A 363 -3.69 15.22 -14.28
C ARG A 363 -4.24 13.84 -13.92
N ASN A 364 -3.38 12.96 -13.41
CA ASN A 364 -3.72 11.57 -13.08
C ASN A 364 -4.12 11.38 -11.60
N ASP A 365 -4.20 12.43 -10.78
CA ASP A 365 -4.71 12.33 -9.42
C ASP A 365 -6.23 12.11 -9.40
N LEU A 366 -6.67 10.97 -8.85
CA LEU A 366 -8.07 10.54 -8.90
C LEU A 366 -8.95 11.18 -7.82
N ARG A 367 -8.37 12.01 -6.95
CA ARG A 367 -9.12 12.80 -5.95
C ARG A 367 -9.79 14.03 -6.57
N ARG A 368 -9.45 14.36 -7.82
CA ARG A 368 -9.91 15.55 -8.52
C ARG A 368 -11.23 15.32 -9.27
N ASP A 369 -12.14 16.26 -9.10
CA ASP A 369 -13.33 16.46 -9.95
C ASP A 369 -14.21 15.20 -10.10
N TRP A 370 -14.21 14.32 -9.10
CA TRP A 370 -14.97 13.07 -9.09
C TRP A 370 -15.25 12.61 -7.66
N ILE A 371 -16.49 12.16 -7.42
CA ILE A 371 -16.92 11.50 -6.18
C ILE A 371 -17.45 10.13 -6.58
N PRO A 372 -16.97 9.03 -5.95
CA PRO A 372 -17.49 7.70 -6.20
C PRO A 372 -19.01 7.64 -5.97
N PRO A 373 -19.80 7.19 -6.96
CA PRO A 373 -21.26 7.13 -6.82
C PRO A 373 -21.72 5.88 -6.06
N ASN A 374 -20.80 5.00 -5.65
CA ASN A 374 -21.10 3.68 -5.09
C ASN A 374 -20.33 3.45 -3.78
N PRO A 375 -20.82 2.57 -2.89
CA PRO A 375 -20.14 2.20 -1.65
C PRO A 375 -18.69 1.79 -1.92
N MET A 376 -17.76 2.42 -1.20
CA MET A 376 -16.32 2.21 -1.35
C MET A 376 -15.65 1.93 -0.01
N LEU A 377 -14.75 0.94 0.03
CA LEU A 377 -13.87 0.68 1.17
C LEU A 377 -12.43 0.65 0.68
N MET A 378 -11.62 1.65 1.00
CA MET A 378 -10.18 1.58 0.74
C MET A 378 -9.51 0.72 1.82
N CYS A 379 -8.56 -0.13 1.47
CA CYS A 379 -7.83 -0.95 2.44
C CYS A 379 -6.32 -0.83 2.25
N GLY A 380 -5.55 -0.85 3.34
CA GLY A 380 -4.09 -0.89 3.30
C GLY A 380 -3.49 -1.03 4.70
N GLY A 381 -2.18 -0.81 4.83
CA GLY A 381 -1.50 -0.83 6.12
C GLY A 381 -0.45 0.26 6.22
N GLY A 382 -0.40 0.94 7.37
CA GLY A 382 0.47 2.08 7.64
C GLY A 382 1.98 1.83 7.51
N LEU A 383 2.46 0.58 7.46
CA LEU A 383 3.88 0.25 7.27
C LEU A 383 4.25 -0.04 5.80
N ASP A 384 3.38 0.30 4.84
CA ASP A 384 3.62 0.05 3.41
C ASP A 384 4.66 1.02 2.83
N PRO A 385 5.89 0.57 2.50
CA PRO A 385 6.89 1.46 1.92
C PRO A 385 6.77 1.55 0.39
N THR A 386 5.93 0.73 -0.23
CA THR A 386 5.84 0.61 -1.71
C THR A 386 4.78 1.54 -2.25
N VAL A 387 3.56 1.42 -1.71
CA VAL A 387 2.49 2.40 -1.91
C VAL A 387 2.14 2.98 -0.56
N PRO A 388 2.76 4.11 -0.16
CA PRO A 388 2.56 4.71 1.15
C PRO A 388 1.07 4.88 1.46
N PHE A 389 0.64 4.32 2.60
CA PHE A 389 -0.76 4.30 3.03
C PHE A 389 -1.42 5.68 3.10
N ILE A 390 -0.60 6.72 3.20
CA ILE A 390 -1.03 8.11 3.14
C ILE A 390 -1.87 8.45 1.90
N SER A 391 -1.67 7.75 0.78
CA SER A 391 -2.48 7.96 -0.42
C SER A 391 -3.95 7.63 -0.16
N SER A 392 -4.21 6.49 0.50
CA SER A 392 -5.56 6.09 0.91
C SER A 392 -6.14 7.06 1.94
N VAL A 393 -5.33 7.47 2.93
CA VAL A 393 -5.73 8.47 3.94
C VAL A 393 -6.12 9.80 3.29
N ALA A 394 -5.28 10.34 2.40
CA ALA A 394 -5.51 11.61 1.72
C ALA A 394 -6.72 11.55 0.78
N THR A 395 -6.96 10.39 0.16
CA THR A 395 -8.13 10.16 -0.69
C THR A 395 -9.43 10.22 0.13
N ILE A 396 -9.48 9.49 1.26
CA ILE A 396 -10.66 9.50 2.14
C ILE A 396 -10.84 10.86 2.82
N ALA A 397 -9.76 11.51 3.24
CA ALA A 397 -9.78 12.88 3.76
C ALA A 397 -10.39 13.87 2.76
N ASN A 398 -9.98 13.79 1.48
CA ASN A 398 -10.57 14.61 0.43
C ASN A 398 -12.08 14.35 0.25
N LEU A 399 -12.50 13.09 0.24
CA LEU A 399 -13.92 12.73 0.13
C LEU A 399 -14.73 13.26 1.32
N ARG A 400 -14.18 13.20 2.55
CA ARG A 400 -14.80 13.80 3.74
C ARG A 400 -14.97 15.31 3.61
N ASN A 401 -13.96 16.01 3.09
CA ASN A 401 -14.03 17.44 2.82
C ASN A 401 -15.07 17.80 1.74
N GLN A 402 -15.34 16.88 0.82
CA GLN A 402 -16.42 17.00 -0.18
C GLN A 402 -17.80 16.58 0.36
N GLY A 403 -17.92 16.26 1.66
CA GLY A 403 -19.19 15.90 2.31
C GLY A 403 -19.59 14.43 2.17
N VAL A 404 -18.70 13.56 1.68
CA VAL A 404 -18.98 12.12 1.55
C VAL A 404 -18.93 11.44 2.92
N PRO A 405 -20.04 10.83 3.40
CA PRO A 405 -20.07 10.21 4.72
C PRO A 405 -19.29 8.89 4.76
N SER A 406 -18.92 8.43 5.96
CA SER A 406 -18.23 7.15 6.15
C SER A 406 -19.07 5.93 5.76
N SER A 407 -20.40 6.04 5.77
CA SER A 407 -21.28 5.00 5.25
C SER A 407 -21.14 4.80 3.73
N MET A 408 -20.59 5.77 3.00
CA MET A 408 -20.44 5.74 1.55
C MET A 408 -19.02 5.42 1.10
N ALA A 409 -18.01 6.01 1.73
CA ALA A 409 -16.61 5.74 1.43
C ALA A 409 -15.84 5.63 2.74
N ASP A 410 -15.23 4.49 3.05
CA ASP A 410 -14.51 4.27 4.31
C ASP A 410 -13.08 3.75 4.11
N LEU A 411 -12.30 3.76 5.20
CA LEU A 411 -10.91 3.35 5.22
C LEU A 411 -10.68 2.21 6.23
N LEU A 412 -10.15 1.10 5.74
CA LEU A 412 -9.66 -0.02 6.54
C LEU A 412 -8.13 0.03 6.60
N ASP A 413 -7.59 0.66 7.64
CA ASP A 413 -6.16 0.56 7.99
C ASP A 413 -5.94 -0.70 8.83
N LEU A 414 -5.16 -1.67 8.36
CA LEU A 414 -4.89 -2.90 9.10
C LEU A 414 -3.94 -2.70 10.29
N GLU A 415 -3.25 -1.55 10.38
CA GLU A 415 -2.33 -1.23 11.47
C GLU A 415 -3.01 -0.70 12.74
N VAL A 416 -4.31 -0.41 12.68
CA VAL A 416 -5.03 0.14 13.82
C VAL A 416 -5.68 -0.95 14.67
N ILE A 417 -5.99 -0.59 15.92
CA ILE A 417 -6.82 -1.43 16.78
C ILE A 417 -8.26 -1.33 16.25
N PRO A 418 -8.92 -2.45 15.91
CA PRO A 418 -10.30 -2.40 15.45
C PRO A 418 -11.22 -1.88 16.56
N SER A 419 -12.27 -1.14 16.18
CA SER A 419 -13.36 -0.82 17.09
C SER A 419 -13.97 -2.13 17.66
N PRO A 420 -14.45 -2.17 18.92
CA PRO A 420 -14.94 -3.39 19.58
C PRO A 420 -15.98 -4.21 18.79
N ASN A 421 -16.76 -3.56 17.91
CA ASN A 421 -17.80 -4.21 17.10
C ASN A 421 -17.49 -4.19 15.59
N SER A 422 -16.22 -4.03 15.21
CA SER A 422 -15.84 -4.00 13.79
C SER A 422 -16.20 -5.32 13.11
N PRO A 423 -16.90 -5.29 11.95
CA PRO A 423 -17.14 -6.50 11.17
C PRO A 423 -15.83 -7.15 10.68
N TYR A 424 -14.73 -6.39 10.65
CA TYR A 424 -13.41 -6.83 10.23
C TYR A 424 -12.52 -7.33 11.37
N ALA A 425 -13.01 -7.38 12.62
CA ALA A 425 -12.20 -7.72 13.79
C ALA A 425 -11.37 -9.01 13.60
N ARG A 426 -11.95 -10.04 12.98
CA ARG A 426 -11.23 -11.29 12.65
C ARG A 426 -10.06 -11.08 11.68
N ILE A 427 -10.25 -10.25 10.67
CA ILE A 427 -9.20 -9.92 9.69
C ILE A 427 -8.06 -9.18 10.37
N PHE A 428 -8.36 -8.20 11.22
CA PHE A 428 -7.35 -7.52 12.04
C PHE A 428 -6.53 -8.49 12.89
N GLY A 429 -7.20 -9.41 13.60
CA GLY A 429 -6.53 -10.41 14.41
C GLY A 429 -5.60 -11.31 13.59
N LEU A 430 -6.06 -11.81 12.45
CA LEU A 430 -5.25 -12.67 11.57
C LEU A 430 -4.08 -11.90 10.92
N PHE A 431 -4.33 -10.67 10.48
CA PHE A 431 -3.30 -9.79 9.94
C PHE A 431 -2.19 -9.57 10.97
N LYS A 432 -2.55 -9.19 12.20
CA LYS A 432 -1.56 -8.91 13.26
C LYS A 432 -0.73 -10.15 13.62
N ILE A 433 -1.33 -11.34 13.62
CA ILE A 433 -0.59 -12.60 13.83
C ILE A 433 0.39 -12.83 12.68
N TYR A 434 -0.07 -12.71 11.44
CA TYR A 434 0.76 -12.94 10.26
C TYR A 434 1.88 -11.92 10.13
N GLU A 435 1.60 -10.65 10.41
CA GLU A 435 2.56 -9.56 10.45
C GLU A 435 3.67 -9.86 11.45
N GLY A 436 3.32 -10.21 12.70
CA GLY A 436 4.29 -10.56 13.73
C GLY A 436 5.17 -11.76 13.38
N ILE A 437 4.57 -12.81 12.82
CA ILE A 437 5.32 -13.99 12.34
C ILE A 437 6.27 -13.61 11.21
N SER A 438 5.81 -12.82 10.24
CA SER A 438 6.63 -12.40 9.09
C SER A 438 7.79 -11.52 9.53
N PHE A 439 7.52 -10.54 10.39
CA PHE A 439 8.53 -9.66 10.96
C PHE A 439 9.61 -10.43 11.72
N TYR A 440 9.20 -11.43 12.51
CA TYR A 440 10.12 -12.29 13.24
C TYR A 440 10.93 -13.21 12.32
N ASN A 441 10.28 -13.87 11.34
CA ASN A 441 10.94 -14.78 10.40
C ASN A 441 11.99 -14.07 9.54
N ASP A 442 11.79 -12.77 9.30
CA ASP A 442 12.76 -11.92 8.63
C ASP A 442 13.86 -11.40 9.55
N ASN A 443 13.85 -11.75 10.84
CA ASN A 443 14.74 -11.26 11.90
C ASN A 443 14.60 -9.74 12.20
N GLY A 444 13.46 -9.14 11.88
CA GLY A 444 13.23 -7.70 12.06
C GLY A 444 13.30 -7.23 13.51
N ALA A 445 13.03 -8.11 14.47
CA ALA A 445 13.14 -7.79 15.89
C ALA A 445 14.60 -7.58 16.36
N THR A 446 15.58 -8.14 15.67
CA THR A 446 16.99 -8.13 16.11
C THR A 446 17.93 -7.45 15.12
N GLN A 447 17.58 -7.34 13.84
CA GLN A 447 18.45 -6.84 12.79
C GLN A 447 17.75 -5.81 11.90
N SER A 448 18.39 -4.66 11.63
CA SER A 448 17.88 -3.65 10.71
C SER A 448 17.72 -4.17 9.27
N SER A 449 18.60 -5.09 8.84
CA SER A 449 18.46 -5.82 7.57
C SER A 449 17.18 -6.67 7.52
N GLY A 450 16.78 -7.24 8.67
CA GLY A 450 15.53 -7.95 8.81
C GLY A 450 14.30 -7.05 8.70
N ILE A 451 14.36 -5.84 9.29
CA ILE A 451 13.30 -4.84 9.14
C ILE A 451 13.15 -4.46 7.65
N LYS A 452 14.27 -4.19 6.97
CA LYS A 452 14.27 -3.88 5.53
C LYS A 452 13.62 -5.00 4.71
N LYS A 453 13.97 -6.26 5.00
CA LYS A 453 13.41 -7.44 4.32
C LYS A 453 11.89 -7.53 4.54
N PHE A 454 11.44 -7.38 5.79
CA PHE A 454 10.01 -7.35 6.12
C PHE A 454 9.28 -6.24 5.36
N LEU A 455 9.79 -5.00 5.43
CA LEU A 455 9.21 -3.85 4.73
C LEU A 455 9.14 -4.08 3.22
N THR A 456 10.15 -4.72 2.63
CA THR A 456 10.16 -5.07 1.20
C THR A 456 9.02 -6.02 0.82
N ASN A 457 8.67 -6.95 1.71
CA ASN A 457 7.59 -7.92 1.48
C ASN A 457 6.21 -7.43 1.96
N TYR A 458 6.16 -6.34 2.73
CA TYR A 458 4.96 -5.92 3.45
C TYR A 458 3.77 -5.65 2.53
N HIS A 459 4.00 -4.95 1.42
CA HIS A 459 2.95 -4.55 0.47
C HIS A 459 2.19 -5.75 -0.11
N ALA A 460 2.90 -6.62 -0.84
CA ALA A 460 2.30 -7.75 -1.55
C ALA A 460 2.06 -8.97 -0.64
N GLY A 461 2.99 -9.24 0.28
CA GLY A 461 2.98 -10.45 1.11
C GLY A 461 2.20 -10.30 2.42
N THR A 462 2.24 -9.13 3.06
CA THR A 462 1.70 -8.94 4.42
C THR A 462 0.34 -8.27 4.44
N VAL A 463 0.13 -7.19 3.69
CA VAL A 463 -1.14 -6.42 3.71
C VAL A 463 -2.15 -6.93 2.68
N SER A 464 -1.71 -7.09 1.43
CA SER A 464 -2.61 -7.36 0.31
C SER A 464 -3.53 -8.58 0.49
N PRO A 465 -3.07 -9.74 1.02
CA PRO A 465 -3.95 -10.90 1.22
C PRO A 465 -5.12 -10.61 2.18
N PHE A 466 -4.88 -9.86 3.26
CA PHE A 466 -5.91 -9.54 4.24
C PHE A 466 -6.87 -8.46 3.74
N CYS A 467 -6.36 -7.50 2.97
CA CYS A 467 -7.22 -6.55 2.27
C CYS A 467 -8.09 -7.21 1.20
N LEU A 468 -7.61 -8.24 0.49
CA LEU A 468 -8.44 -9.05 -0.42
C LEU A 468 -9.56 -9.79 0.35
N MET A 469 -9.25 -10.35 1.52
CA MET A 469 -10.29 -10.96 2.38
C MET A 469 -11.33 -9.92 2.82
N ALA A 470 -10.89 -8.71 3.18
CA ALA A 470 -11.78 -7.62 3.55
C ALA A 470 -12.65 -7.17 2.38
N ALA A 471 -12.07 -7.12 1.17
CA ALA A 471 -12.79 -6.81 -0.06
C ALA A 471 -13.93 -7.80 -0.31
N LYS A 472 -13.64 -9.09 -0.17
CA LYS A 472 -14.63 -10.15 -0.31
C LYS A 472 -15.73 -10.05 0.73
N MET A 473 -15.38 -9.83 2.00
CA MET A 473 -16.37 -9.62 3.07
C MET A 473 -17.26 -8.41 2.76
N TYR A 474 -16.69 -7.31 2.26
CA TYR A 474 -17.43 -6.12 1.88
C TYR A 474 -18.39 -6.37 0.71
N PHE A 475 -17.97 -7.12 -0.32
CA PHE A 475 -18.85 -7.49 -1.43
C PHE A 475 -20.00 -8.38 -1.00
N ASP A 476 -19.73 -9.40 -0.17
CA ASP A 476 -20.77 -10.29 0.34
C ASP A 476 -21.83 -9.54 1.16
N THR A 477 -21.44 -8.54 1.95
CA THR A 477 -22.38 -7.71 2.72
C THR A 477 -23.20 -6.74 1.87
N ASN A 478 -22.74 -6.44 0.66
CA ASN A 478 -23.40 -5.55 -0.29
C ASN A 478 -24.09 -6.32 -1.44
N ASN A 479 -24.22 -7.65 -1.35
CA ASN A 479 -24.77 -8.49 -2.42
C ASN A 479 -26.28 -8.44 -2.56
#